data_AF-A0A7V9THV1-F1
#
_entry.id   AF-A0A7V9THV1-F1
#
_cell.length_a   1.000
_cell.length_b   1.000
_cell.length_c   1.000
_cell.angle_alpha   90.00
_cell.angle_beta   90.00
_cell.angle_gamma   90.00
#
_symmetry.space_group_name_H-M   'P 1'
#
loop_
_entity.id
_entity.type
_entity.pdbx_description
1 polymer ?
#
loop_
_entity_poly.entity_id
_entity_poly.type
_entity_poly.pdbx_seq_one_letter_code
_entity_poly.pdbx_strand_id
1 'polypeptide(L)'
;MYHGILEPIERHESVHHTLSAGGVLHLDRGLPFLIVHREASDRPDDGTARLVATEAAYLMGRPGEEREVADLVRQIADSGSAAYGAFLVLELWSSPDPDSRRFTVRAPDGPAPETVGRLVETLRSLSDLRPGLEVVLDTTDDRHPPGLPEILSIEESWQNEVLLIGLEVPPIYRSPKGTVYPRFLRQLQHRLSRALRQALYEFVRVQSSTKVENHLALGTRTPPEAVWKIDRDLCEIEHSFDFLLLTSPVNGPDAWARFQADGFEKDPELHYRLLPIDPDLLKRRLYSIEIETIDDPALADLFEDKRQELDTQMTMLRERGAPSFRYSSHRLYGEVDDRLRSTANELLSAVEPPRAWQGEWVDAEGFLAAARRELDHYREHYDGIRNTIEIRRDVTGLLVSEGNLMIGKELRVPS
;
A
#
# COMPACT_ATOMS: atom_id res chain seq x y z
N MET A 1 -27.27 -4.59 25.35
CA MET A 1 -27.56 -5.86 24.67
C MET A 1 -26.50 -6.07 23.59
N TYR A 2 -25.22 -6.26 23.98
CA TYR A 2 -24.08 -6.40 23.07
C TYR A 2 -23.02 -7.41 23.59
N HIS A 3 -23.46 -8.40 24.37
CA HIS A 3 -22.55 -9.32 25.08
C HIS A 3 -21.60 -10.08 24.13
N GLY A 4 -22.02 -10.35 22.89
CA GLY A 4 -21.18 -10.98 21.86
C GLY A 4 -20.11 -10.09 21.21
N ILE A 5 -20.14 -8.77 21.43
CA ILE A 5 -19.14 -7.82 20.90
C ILE A 5 -17.94 -7.69 21.87
N LEU A 6 -18.15 -8.00 23.16
CA LEU A 6 -17.13 -7.82 24.21
C LEU A 6 -16.23 -9.04 24.41
N GLU A 7 -16.76 -10.26 24.27
CA GLU A 7 -15.97 -11.50 24.36
C GLU A 7 -14.74 -11.51 23.41
N PRO A 8 -14.85 -11.07 22.15
CA PRO A 8 -13.70 -10.97 21.26
C PRO A 8 -12.62 -9.97 21.71
N ILE A 9 -13.01 -8.88 22.39
CA ILE A 9 -12.06 -7.86 22.88
C ILE A 9 -11.17 -8.45 23.98
N GLU A 10 -11.79 -9.19 24.90
CA GLU A 10 -11.09 -9.93 25.96
C GLU A 10 -10.18 -11.04 25.41
N ARG A 11 -10.54 -11.63 24.27
CA ARG A 11 -9.78 -12.68 23.59
C ARG A 11 -8.77 -12.16 22.55
N HIS A 12 -8.68 -10.84 22.38
CA HIS A 12 -7.87 -10.18 21.35
C HIS A 12 -8.19 -10.62 19.91
N GLU A 13 -9.44 -11.01 19.65
CA GLU A 13 -9.96 -11.39 18.34
C GLU A 13 -10.43 -10.16 17.55
N SER A 14 -10.52 -10.32 16.23
CA SER A 14 -11.05 -9.27 15.36
C SER A 14 -12.56 -9.17 15.46
N VAL A 15 -13.08 -7.95 15.43
CA VAL A 15 -14.51 -7.62 15.46
C VAL A 15 -14.83 -6.72 14.29
N HIS A 16 -15.83 -7.12 13.52
CA HIS A 16 -16.49 -6.25 12.55
C HIS A 16 -17.99 -6.29 12.80
N HIS A 17 -18.58 -5.14 13.15
CA HIS A 17 -19.99 -5.05 13.48
C HIS A 17 -20.63 -3.83 12.81
N THR A 18 -21.81 -4.03 12.22
CA THR A 18 -22.60 -2.97 11.61
C THR A 18 -23.69 -2.52 12.59
N LEU A 19 -23.73 -1.21 12.87
CA LEU A 19 -24.70 -0.58 13.77
C LEU A 19 -26.07 -0.39 13.09
N SER A 20 -27.07 0.05 13.85
CA SER A 20 -28.48 0.05 13.45
C SER A 20 -28.83 0.88 12.20
N ALA A 21 -28.11 1.97 11.93
CA ALA A 21 -28.23 2.83 10.76
C ALA A 21 -27.06 2.69 9.77
N GLY A 22 -26.26 1.62 9.89
CA GLY A 22 -25.15 1.33 8.98
C GLY A 22 -23.81 1.93 9.39
N GLY A 23 -23.67 2.42 10.64
CA GLY A 23 -22.36 2.66 11.24
C GLY A 23 -21.52 1.39 11.31
N VAL A 24 -20.22 1.54 11.54
CA VAL A 24 -19.27 0.42 11.52
C VAL A 24 -18.35 0.48 12.73
N LEU A 25 -18.32 -0.62 13.50
CA LEU A 25 -17.27 -0.93 14.46
C LEU A 25 -16.27 -1.88 13.80
N HIS A 26 -15.00 -1.48 13.80
CA HIS A 26 -13.90 -2.32 13.35
C HIS A 26 -12.83 -2.37 14.43
N LEU A 27 -12.51 -3.58 14.89
CA LEU A 27 -11.38 -3.88 15.76
C LEU A 27 -10.58 -4.99 15.08
N ASP A 28 -9.38 -4.69 14.60
CA ASP A 28 -8.50 -5.72 14.00
C ASP A 28 -7.99 -6.70 15.08
N ARG A 29 -7.82 -6.21 16.31
CA ARG A 29 -7.49 -6.98 17.52
C ARG A 29 -7.78 -6.15 18.76
N GLY A 30 -7.64 -6.75 19.94
CA GLY A 30 -7.63 -6.02 21.20
C GLY A 30 -6.45 -5.03 21.25
N LEU A 31 -6.75 -3.74 21.13
CA LEU A 31 -5.81 -2.62 21.25
C LEU A 31 -6.28 -1.71 22.39
N PRO A 32 -5.38 -1.05 23.13
CA PRO A 32 -5.76 -0.17 24.25
C PRO A 32 -6.24 1.21 23.78
N PHE A 33 -6.85 1.29 22.60
CA PHE A 33 -7.41 2.52 22.07
C PHE A 33 -8.59 2.28 21.12
N LEU A 34 -9.41 3.32 20.94
CA LEU A 34 -10.47 3.37 19.94
C LEU A 34 -10.54 4.78 19.33
N ILE A 35 -10.55 4.86 18.00
CA ILE A 35 -10.81 6.13 17.30
C ILE A 35 -12.28 6.20 16.90
N VAL A 36 -12.96 7.26 17.29
CA VAL A 36 -14.40 7.42 17.09
C VAL A 36 -14.68 8.58 16.15
N HIS A 37 -15.57 8.37 15.18
CA HIS A 37 -16.13 9.43 14.36
C HIS A 37 -17.65 9.34 14.37
N ARG A 38 -18.34 10.44 14.64
CA ARG A 38 -19.80 10.53 14.57
C ARG A 38 -20.18 11.54 13.50
N GLU A 39 -20.93 11.09 12.50
CA GLU A 39 -21.48 11.98 11.50
C GLU A 39 -22.59 12.83 12.09
N ALA A 40 -22.52 14.14 11.86
CA ALA A 40 -23.58 15.06 12.24
C ALA A 40 -24.73 14.98 11.22
N SER A 41 -25.97 15.10 11.70
CA SER A 41 -27.18 14.95 10.86
C SER A 41 -27.32 15.99 9.75
N ASP A 42 -26.56 17.09 9.83
CA ASP A 42 -26.66 18.25 8.95
C ASP A 42 -25.77 18.14 7.70
N ARG A 43 -24.74 17.29 7.70
CA ARG A 43 -23.84 17.11 6.56
C ARG A 43 -23.20 15.70 6.52
N PRO A 44 -23.31 14.96 5.39
CA PRO A 44 -22.49 13.78 5.18
C PRO A 44 -21.01 14.18 5.09
N ASP A 45 -20.13 13.43 5.75
CA ASP A 45 -18.69 13.73 5.83
C ASP A 45 -17.84 12.49 5.53
N ASP A 46 -18.07 11.90 4.35
CA ASP A 46 -17.32 10.73 3.87
C ASP A 46 -15.80 10.98 3.87
N GLY A 47 -15.37 12.23 3.68
CA GLY A 47 -13.96 12.60 3.73
C GLY A 47 -13.33 12.39 5.10
N THR A 48 -14.02 12.78 6.19
CA THR A 48 -13.54 12.54 7.55
C THR A 48 -13.64 11.06 7.93
N ALA A 49 -14.71 10.37 7.51
CA ALA A 49 -14.83 8.93 7.72
C ALA A 49 -13.61 8.16 7.17
N ARG A 50 -13.14 8.53 5.98
CA ARG A 50 -11.92 7.96 5.38
C ARG A 50 -10.63 8.22 6.17
N LEU A 51 -10.54 9.33 6.91
CA LEU A 51 -9.40 9.60 7.79
C LEU A 51 -9.33 8.64 8.99
N VAL A 52 -10.46 8.04 9.36
CA VAL A 52 -10.59 7.13 10.50
C VAL A 52 -10.52 5.66 10.07
N ALA A 53 -11.05 5.33 8.89
CA ALA A 53 -11.10 3.96 8.35
C ALA A 53 -9.72 3.28 8.17
N THR A 54 -8.61 4.03 8.25
CA THR A 54 -7.23 3.50 8.16
C THR A 54 -6.69 2.89 9.45
N GLU A 55 -7.43 3.03 10.55
CA GLU A 55 -6.93 2.69 11.87
C GLU A 55 -7.34 1.28 12.28
N ALA A 56 -6.53 0.63 13.10
CA ALA A 56 -6.76 -0.77 13.49
C ALA A 56 -7.91 -0.96 14.49
N ALA A 57 -8.38 0.12 15.11
CA ALA A 57 -9.52 0.12 16.03
C ALA A 57 -10.30 1.42 15.87
N TYR A 58 -11.46 1.35 15.20
CA TYR A 58 -12.33 2.50 15.01
C TYR A 58 -13.82 2.17 15.15
N LEU A 59 -14.59 3.21 15.45
CA LEU A 59 -16.05 3.21 15.46
C LEU A 59 -16.57 4.43 14.70
N MET A 60 -17.33 4.18 13.64
CA MET A 60 -17.98 5.22 12.85
C MET A 60 -19.50 5.15 13.05
N GLY A 61 -20.08 6.22 13.59
CA GLY A 61 -21.51 6.37 13.81
C GLY A 61 -22.18 7.22 12.73
N ARG A 62 -23.37 6.81 12.31
CA ARG A 62 -24.28 7.56 11.44
C ARG A 62 -25.29 8.37 12.27
N PRO A 63 -25.93 9.39 11.68
CA PRO A 63 -26.96 10.16 12.37
C PRO A 63 -28.09 9.26 12.91
N GLY A 64 -28.46 9.44 14.18
CA GLY A 64 -29.46 8.62 14.88
C GLY A 64 -28.88 7.44 15.69
N GLU A 65 -27.58 7.15 15.56
CA GLU A 65 -26.88 6.11 16.33
C GLU A 65 -26.16 6.69 17.57
N GLU A 66 -26.37 7.96 17.95
CA GLU A 66 -25.54 8.65 18.94
C GLU A 66 -25.48 7.91 20.29
N ARG A 67 -26.62 7.36 20.71
CA ARG A 67 -26.73 6.57 21.94
C ARG A 67 -26.09 5.19 21.82
N GLU A 68 -26.28 4.51 20.68
CA GLU A 68 -25.67 3.21 20.42
C GLU A 68 -24.15 3.30 20.38
N VAL A 69 -23.61 4.32 19.70
CA VAL A 69 -22.18 4.63 19.69
C VAL A 69 -21.67 4.89 21.09
N ALA A 70 -22.34 5.75 21.87
CA ALA A 70 -21.89 6.05 23.24
C ALA A 70 -21.90 4.80 24.14
N ASP A 71 -22.94 3.96 24.05
CA ASP A 71 -23.04 2.72 24.81
C ASP A 71 -21.95 1.71 24.41
N LEU A 72 -21.61 1.63 23.12
CA LEU A 72 -20.52 0.78 22.62
C LEU A 72 -19.15 1.29 23.08
N VAL A 73 -18.88 2.59 22.96
CA VAL A 73 -17.61 3.18 23.43
C VAL A 73 -17.41 2.93 24.91
N ARG A 74 -18.43 3.14 25.76
CA ARG A 74 -18.35 2.84 27.19
C ARG A 74 -17.96 1.39 27.44
N GLN A 75 -18.68 0.44 26.84
CA GLN A 75 -18.40 -0.98 27.05
C GLN A 75 -17.01 -1.40 26.55
N ILE A 76 -16.57 -0.89 25.38
CA ILE A 76 -15.26 -1.18 24.81
C ILE A 76 -14.15 -0.57 25.68
N ALA A 77 -14.31 0.68 26.12
CA ALA A 77 -13.33 1.37 26.94
C ALA A 77 -13.19 0.73 28.32
N ASP A 78 -14.31 0.33 28.95
CA ASP A 78 -14.30 -0.35 30.25
C ASP A 78 -13.61 -1.73 30.14
N SER A 79 -13.96 -2.52 29.12
CA SER A 79 -13.35 -3.83 28.88
C SER A 79 -11.85 -3.70 28.54
N GLY A 80 -11.51 -2.76 27.67
CA GLY A 80 -10.12 -2.48 27.30
C GLY A 80 -9.29 -1.96 28.46
N SER A 81 -9.84 -1.07 29.28
CA SER A 81 -9.17 -0.57 30.49
C SER A 81 -8.92 -1.70 31.50
N ALA A 82 -9.91 -2.57 31.73
CA ALA A 82 -9.72 -3.75 32.58
C ALA A 82 -8.63 -4.71 32.06
N ALA A 83 -8.50 -4.85 30.73
CA ALA A 83 -7.50 -5.71 30.10
C ALA A 83 -6.09 -5.09 30.10
N TYR A 84 -5.96 -3.78 29.85
CA TYR A 84 -4.68 -3.12 29.59
C TYR A 84 -4.23 -2.14 30.68
N GLY A 85 -5.06 -1.90 31.70
CA GLY A 85 -4.82 -0.97 32.81
C GLY A 85 -5.27 0.47 32.54
N ALA A 86 -5.32 0.87 31.27
CA ALA A 86 -5.87 2.15 30.82
C ALA A 86 -6.35 2.03 29.37
N PHE A 87 -7.23 2.93 28.94
CA PHE A 87 -7.75 2.94 27.57
C PHE A 87 -7.79 4.35 26.98
N LEU A 88 -7.51 4.51 25.69
CA LEU A 88 -7.59 5.80 25.00
C LEU A 88 -8.78 5.85 24.05
N VAL A 89 -9.63 6.85 24.20
CA VAL A 89 -10.68 7.18 23.23
C VAL A 89 -10.29 8.49 22.54
N LEU A 90 -10.14 8.46 21.22
CA LEU A 90 -9.89 9.65 20.42
C LEU A 90 -11.09 9.90 19.52
N GLU A 91 -11.85 10.96 19.79
CA GLU A 91 -12.95 11.36 18.92
C GLU A 91 -12.44 12.34 17.86
N LEU A 92 -12.64 12.01 16.58
CA LEU A 92 -12.17 12.79 15.43
C LEU A 92 -13.34 13.36 14.64
N TRP A 93 -13.31 14.66 14.36
CA TRP A 93 -14.32 15.34 13.53
C TRP A 93 -13.71 16.45 12.69
N SER A 94 -14.36 16.81 11.59
CA SER A 94 -13.97 18.00 10.82
C SER A 94 -14.49 19.29 11.42
N SER A 95 -13.69 20.35 11.35
CA SER A 95 -14.10 21.69 11.78
C SER A 95 -15.41 22.11 11.08
N PRO A 96 -16.35 22.77 11.78
CA PRO A 96 -17.54 23.34 11.16
C PRO A 96 -17.18 24.48 10.21
N ASP A 97 -16.07 25.19 10.46
CA ASP A 97 -15.57 26.26 9.60
C ASP A 97 -14.90 25.66 8.33
N PRO A 98 -15.47 25.88 7.13
CA PRO A 98 -14.92 25.35 5.87
C PRO A 98 -13.55 25.94 5.50
N ASP A 99 -13.18 27.09 6.07
CA ASP A 99 -11.91 27.78 5.79
C ASP A 99 -10.85 27.53 6.87
N SER A 100 -11.20 26.77 7.92
CA SER A 100 -10.27 26.43 8.99
C SER A 100 -9.01 25.74 8.47
N ARG A 101 -7.86 26.16 9.00
CA ARG A 101 -6.54 25.58 8.76
C ARG A 101 -5.87 25.18 10.06
N ARG A 102 -6.68 24.81 11.06
CA ARG A 102 -6.21 24.50 12.39
C ARG A 102 -6.60 23.07 12.76
N PHE A 103 -5.61 22.30 13.20
CA PHE A 103 -5.87 21.15 14.05
C PHE A 103 -6.05 21.64 15.48
N THR A 104 -7.15 21.25 16.12
CA THR A 104 -7.37 21.55 17.54
C THR A 104 -7.41 20.23 18.31
N VAL A 105 -6.40 20.02 19.15
CA VAL A 105 -6.36 18.90 20.10
C VAL A 105 -7.04 19.37 21.37
N ARG A 106 -8.19 18.78 21.71
CA ARG A 106 -8.92 19.04 22.95
C ARG A 106 -8.59 17.95 23.95
N ALA A 107 -7.93 18.32 25.04
CA ALA A 107 -7.41 17.36 26.01
C ALA A 107 -7.61 17.85 27.46
N PRO A 108 -7.67 16.95 28.45
CA PRO A 108 -7.81 17.33 29.85
C PRO A 108 -6.55 18.02 30.39
N ASP A 109 -6.71 18.81 31.45
CA ASP A 109 -5.57 19.43 32.15
C ASP A 109 -4.87 18.43 33.06
N GLY A 110 -3.69 17.97 32.67
CA GLY A 110 -2.82 17.13 33.50
C GLY A 110 -2.71 15.65 33.08
N PRO A 111 -3.79 14.90 32.81
CA PRO A 111 -3.70 13.49 32.41
C PRO A 111 -2.89 13.25 31.13
N ALA A 112 -1.99 12.26 31.19
CA ALA A 112 -1.16 11.79 30.08
C ALA A 112 -0.50 12.91 29.22
N PRO A 113 0.24 13.85 29.85
CA PRO A 113 0.77 15.02 29.16
C PRO A 113 1.78 14.66 28.07
N GLU A 114 2.49 13.53 28.20
CA GLU A 114 3.40 13.00 27.19
C GLU A 114 2.65 12.55 25.93
N THR A 115 1.49 11.89 26.09
CA THR A 115 0.64 11.44 24.97
C THR A 115 0.09 12.64 24.21
N VAL A 116 -0.48 13.61 24.94
CA VAL A 116 -1.04 14.84 24.35
C VAL A 116 0.07 15.66 23.67
N GLY A 117 1.21 15.82 24.34
CA GLY A 117 2.38 16.51 23.80
C GLY A 117 2.90 15.85 22.52
N ARG A 118 2.95 14.51 22.49
CA ARG A 118 3.33 13.74 21.30
C ARG A 118 2.34 13.90 20.16
N LEU A 119 1.03 13.89 20.44
CA LEU A 119 0.01 14.14 19.42
C LEU A 119 0.19 15.52 18.79
N VAL A 120 0.36 16.55 19.61
CA VAL A 120 0.61 17.92 19.13
C VAL A 120 1.90 18.02 18.31
N GLU A 121 3.00 17.41 18.78
CA GLU A 121 4.29 17.38 18.07
C GLU A 121 4.16 16.72 16.69
N THR A 122 3.52 15.54 16.64
CA THR A 122 3.37 14.76 15.40
C THR A 122 2.42 15.44 14.42
N LEU A 123 1.34 16.09 14.89
CA LEU A 123 0.47 16.91 14.04
C LEU A 123 1.21 18.15 13.49
N ARG A 124 2.13 18.76 14.24
CA ARG A 124 2.94 19.90 13.74
C ARG A 124 3.85 19.49 12.58
N SER A 125 4.24 18.22 12.51
CA SER A 125 4.98 17.67 11.37
C SER A 125 4.17 17.67 10.06
N LEU A 126 2.86 17.92 10.12
CA LEU A 126 1.97 18.04 8.95
C LEU A 126 1.98 19.43 8.31
N SER A 127 2.70 20.39 8.88
CA SER A 127 2.69 21.81 8.46
C SER A 127 3.17 22.04 7.01
N ASP A 128 3.90 21.09 6.42
CA ASP A 128 4.33 21.09 5.02
C ASP A 128 3.22 20.71 4.03
N LEU A 129 2.10 20.11 4.49
CA LEU A 129 0.99 19.71 3.62
C LEU A 129 0.30 20.92 2.97
N ARG A 130 0.15 22.01 3.73
CA ARG A 130 -0.53 23.22 3.24
C ARG A 130 -0.05 24.45 4.01
N PRO A 131 0.28 25.57 3.31
CA PRO A 131 0.67 26.81 3.98
C PRO A 131 -0.40 27.32 4.96
N GLY A 132 0.06 27.71 6.15
CA GLY A 132 -0.79 28.27 7.21
C GLY A 132 -1.55 27.22 8.04
N LEU A 133 -1.09 25.96 8.03
CA LEU A 133 -1.61 24.92 8.90
C LEU A 133 -1.09 25.11 10.32
N GLU A 134 -1.99 25.27 11.27
CA GLU A 134 -1.69 25.48 12.69
C GLU A 134 -2.11 24.25 13.51
N VAL A 135 -1.45 24.05 14.64
CA VAL A 135 -1.84 23.05 15.65
C VAL A 135 -1.98 23.75 16.98
N VAL A 136 -3.18 23.69 17.56
CA VAL A 136 -3.52 24.27 18.85
C VAL A 136 -3.86 23.16 19.83
N LEU A 137 -3.30 23.25 21.03
CA LEU A 137 -3.75 22.48 22.18
C LEU A 137 -4.76 23.33 22.94
N ASP A 138 -5.97 22.81 23.08
CA ASP A 138 -7.04 23.39 23.88
C ASP A 138 -7.25 22.52 25.11
N THR A 139 -6.81 23.01 26.27
CA THR A 139 -6.99 22.32 27.54
C THR A 139 -8.40 22.60 28.04
N THR A 140 -9.29 21.62 27.89
CA THR A 140 -10.73 21.80 28.13
C THR A 140 -11.39 20.49 28.52
N ASP A 141 -12.49 20.61 29.25
CA ASP A 141 -13.39 19.49 29.55
C ASP A 141 -14.28 19.13 28.35
N ASP A 142 -14.61 20.12 27.49
CA ASP A 142 -15.46 19.99 26.30
C ASP A 142 -14.69 19.38 25.11
N ARG A 143 -14.58 18.05 25.09
CA ARG A 143 -13.71 17.27 24.17
C ARG A 143 -14.44 16.56 23.03
N HIS A 144 -15.71 16.90 22.80
CA HIS A 144 -16.57 16.29 21.78
C HIS A 144 -16.90 17.28 20.63
N PRO A 145 -17.39 16.80 19.48
CA PRO A 145 -17.80 17.66 18.37
C PRO A 145 -18.96 18.60 18.77
N PRO A 146 -18.99 19.83 18.22
CA PRO A 146 -20.12 20.75 18.41
C PRO A 146 -21.44 20.14 17.94
N GLY A 147 -22.50 20.31 18.73
CA GLY A 147 -23.85 19.87 18.36
C GLY A 147 -24.17 18.40 18.65
N LEU A 148 -23.18 17.61 19.08
CA LEU A 148 -23.38 16.23 19.54
C LEU A 148 -23.15 16.15 21.07
N PRO A 149 -23.82 15.22 21.77
CA PRO A 149 -23.58 15.01 23.20
C PRO A 149 -22.19 14.39 23.44
N GLU A 150 -21.67 14.56 24.65
CA GLU A 150 -20.45 13.87 25.09
C GLU A 150 -20.63 12.34 25.04
N ILE A 151 -19.55 11.62 24.68
CA ILE A 151 -19.54 10.15 24.66
C ILE A 151 -19.36 9.59 26.08
N LEU A 152 -18.43 10.19 26.83
CA LEU A 152 -18.05 9.85 28.20
C LEU A 152 -18.01 11.13 29.01
N SER A 153 -18.61 11.13 30.20
CA SER A 153 -18.42 12.23 31.14
C SER A 153 -17.00 12.24 31.68
N ILE A 154 -16.61 13.35 32.30
CA ILE A 154 -15.31 13.48 32.98
C ILE A 154 -15.22 12.42 34.08
N GLU A 155 -16.24 12.30 34.93
CA GLU A 155 -16.29 11.33 36.02
C GLU A 155 -16.19 9.89 35.52
N GLU A 156 -16.90 9.53 34.44
CA GLU A 156 -16.79 8.20 33.81
C GLU A 156 -15.36 7.94 33.35
N SER A 157 -14.74 8.92 32.69
CA SER A 157 -13.36 8.82 32.19
C SER A 157 -12.36 8.54 33.31
N TRP A 158 -12.46 9.24 34.44
CA TRP A 158 -11.59 9.03 35.60
C TRP A 158 -11.86 7.71 36.31
N GLN A 159 -13.13 7.33 36.49
CA GLN A 159 -13.48 6.09 37.20
C GLN A 159 -13.03 4.84 36.45
N ASN A 160 -12.97 4.91 35.13
CA ASN A 160 -12.67 3.77 34.27
C ASN A 160 -11.24 3.81 33.69
N GLU A 161 -10.36 4.70 34.16
CA GLU A 161 -8.98 4.86 33.64
C GLU A 161 -8.95 5.08 32.11
N VAL A 162 -9.88 5.91 31.61
CA VAL A 162 -10.04 6.22 30.19
C VAL A 162 -9.54 7.64 29.89
N LEU A 163 -8.59 7.75 28.96
CA LEU A 163 -8.15 9.02 28.41
C LEU A 163 -9.00 9.38 27.20
N LEU A 164 -9.89 10.37 27.35
CA LEU A 164 -10.66 10.95 26.24
C LEU A 164 -9.94 12.17 25.65
N ILE A 165 -9.66 12.13 24.35
CA ILE A 165 -9.08 13.23 23.55
C ILE A 165 -10.02 13.55 22.39
N GLY A 166 -10.27 14.83 22.16
CA GLY A 166 -10.94 15.32 20.95
C GLY A 166 -9.93 15.82 19.92
N LEU A 167 -10.11 15.47 18.65
CA LEU A 167 -9.31 15.96 17.54
C LEU A 167 -10.20 16.60 16.47
N GLU A 168 -10.21 17.92 16.44
CA GLU A 168 -10.82 18.69 15.36
C GLU A 168 -9.82 18.82 14.22
N VAL A 169 -10.12 18.24 13.06
CA VAL A 169 -9.31 18.33 11.85
C VAL A 169 -9.80 19.42 10.92
N PRO A 170 -8.92 20.22 10.30
CA PRO A 170 -9.36 21.23 9.36
C PRO A 170 -9.82 20.57 8.05
N PRO A 171 -10.93 21.02 7.42
CA PRO A 171 -11.51 20.41 6.23
C PRO A 171 -10.75 20.73 4.93
N ILE A 172 -9.41 20.81 5.01
CA ILE A 172 -8.52 21.22 3.90
C ILE A 172 -8.51 20.26 2.71
N TYR A 173 -9.06 19.06 2.89
CA TYR A 173 -9.18 18.03 1.86
C TYR A 173 -10.43 18.17 0.98
N ARG A 174 -11.27 19.19 1.23
CA ARG A 174 -12.43 19.51 0.40
C ARG A 174 -12.52 21.00 0.10
N SER A 175 -13.29 21.35 -0.91
CA SER A 175 -13.66 22.73 -1.21
C SER A 175 -14.67 23.25 -0.17
N PRO A 176 -14.85 24.58 -0.03
CA PRO A 176 -15.92 25.14 0.81
C PRO A 176 -17.33 24.68 0.40
N LYS A 177 -17.49 24.18 -0.84
CA LYS A 177 -18.74 23.60 -1.35
C LYS A 177 -18.89 22.10 -1.01
N GLY A 178 -17.94 21.51 -0.29
CA GLY A 178 -17.93 20.10 0.08
C GLY A 178 -17.25 19.16 -0.92
N THR A 179 -16.78 19.65 -2.07
CA THR A 179 -16.14 18.79 -3.09
C THR A 179 -14.78 18.29 -2.60
N VAL A 180 -14.64 16.99 -2.39
CA VAL A 180 -13.38 16.35 -1.94
C VAL A 180 -12.29 16.46 -3.02
N TYR A 181 -11.05 16.69 -2.60
CA TYR A 181 -9.84 16.61 -3.41
C TYR A 181 -9.16 15.25 -3.18
N PRO A 182 -9.41 14.22 -4.01
CA PRO A 182 -9.09 12.83 -3.65
C PRO A 182 -7.60 12.57 -3.43
N ARG A 183 -6.72 13.18 -4.26
CA ARG A 183 -5.27 13.05 -4.11
C ARG A 183 -4.77 13.67 -2.81
N PHE A 184 -5.31 14.84 -2.46
CA PHE A 184 -4.92 15.52 -1.22
C PHE A 184 -5.49 14.81 0.01
N LEU A 185 -6.73 14.29 -0.06
CA LEU A 185 -7.32 13.47 1.00
C LEU A 185 -6.43 12.26 1.30
N ARG A 186 -5.98 11.52 0.28
CA ARG A 186 -5.06 10.38 0.46
C ARG A 186 -3.73 10.80 1.10
N GLN A 187 -3.15 11.91 0.65
CA GLN A 187 -1.92 12.44 1.24
C GLN A 187 -2.11 12.80 2.73
N LEU A 188 -3.22 13.46 3.06
CA LEU A 188 -3.56 13.82 4.44
C LEU A 188 -3.81 12.57 5.28
N GLN A 189 -4.58 11.60 4.76
CA GLN A 189 -4.89 10.32 5.40
C GLN A 189 -3.61 9.58 5.80
N HIS A 190 -2.66 9.40 4.86
CA HIS A 190 -1.38 8.74 5.14
C HIS A 190 -0.59 9.45 6.25
N ARG A 191 -0.47 10.78 6.15
CA ARG A 191 0.33 11.57 7.09
C ARG A 191 -0.32 11.66 8.48
N LEU A 192 -1.65 11.79 8.52
CA LEU A 192 -2.43 11.82 9.76
C LEU A 192 -2.41 10.46 10.46
N SER A 193 -2.64 9.37 9.74
CA SER A 193 -2.56 8.01 10.28
C SER A 193 -1.21 7.74 10.95
N ARG A 194 -0.11 8.13 10.28
CA ARG A 194 1.23 8.04 10.86
C ARG A 194 1.39 8.88 12.14
N ALA A 195 0.87 10.11 12.15
CA ALA A 195 0.92 10.97 13.34
C ALA A 195 0.11 10.38 14.51
N LEU A 196 -1.11 9.91 14.24
CA LEU A 196 -1.96 9.25 15.23
C LEU A 196 -1.28 8.00 15.80
N ARG A 197 -0.75 7.11 14.97
CA ARG A 197 -0.05 5.90 15.43
C ARG A 197 1.17 6.21 16.30
N GLN A 198 1.89 7.30 16.03
CA GLN A 198 3.01 7.75 16.86
C GLN A 198 2.56 8.26 18.24
N ALA A 199 1.42 8.96 18.32
CA ALA A 199 0.84 9.40 19.58
C ALA A 199 0.23 8.25 20.37
N LEU A 200 -0.52 7.36 19.70
CA LEU A 200 -1.10 6.15 20.28
C LEU A 200 0.00 5.22 20.83
N TYR A 201 1.13 5.10 20.13
CA TYR A 201 2.28 4.35 20.63
C TYR A 201 2.84 4.94 21.93
N GLU A 202 2.88 6.27 22.06
CA GLU A 202 3.31 6.91 23.31
C GLU A 202 2.34 6.58 24.45
N PHE A 203 1.03 6.62 24.19
CA PHE A 203 0.02 6.17 25.15
C PHE A 203 0.24 4.71 25.55
N VAL A 204 0.32 3.80 24.59
CA VAL A 204 0.49 2.36 24.83
C VAL A 204 1.74 2.09 25.66
N ARG A 205 2.84 2.77 25.36
CA ARG A 205 4.13 2.60 26.03
C ARG A 205 4.14 3.13 27.47
N VAL A 206 3.46 4.25 27.72
CA VAL A 206 3.53 4.96 29.02
C VAL A 206 2.40 4.54 29.96
N GLN A 207 1.20 4.30 29.42
CA GLN A 207 -0.04 4.17 30.21
C GLN A 207 -0.65 2.77 30.16
N SER A 208 -0.21 1.88 29.27
CA SER A 208 -0.78 0.53 29.15
C SER A 208 0.22 -0.57 29.51
N SER A 209 -0.30 -1.73 29.89
CA SER A 209 0.49 -2.95 30.13
C SER A 209 0.93 -3.67 28.84
N THR A 210 0.51 -3.20 27.66
CA THR A 210 0.76 -3.85 26.37
C THR A 210 2.20 -3.64 25.91
N LYS A 211 2.88 -4.75 25.56
CA LYS A 211 4.20 -4.67 24.92
C LYS A 211 4.06 -4.52 23.40
N VAL A 212 4.33 -3.31 22.92
CA VAL A 212 4.41 -3.01 21.48
C VAL A 212 5.83 -2.54 21.17
N GLU A 213 6.49 -3.15 20.18
CA GLU A 213 7.89 -2.85 19.85
C GLU A 213 8.05 -1.50 19.10
N ASN A 214 7.08 -1.15 18.26
CA ASN A 214 7.10 0.10 17.50
C ASN A 214 5.68 0.56 17.10
N HIS A 215 5.56 1.82 16.68
CA HIS A 215 4.28 2.42 16.26
C HIS A 215 3.65 1.76 15.02
N LEU A 216 4.43 1.13 14.13
CA LEU A 216 3.90 0.44 12.94
C LEU A 216 3.12 -0.80 13.32
N ALA A 217 3.48 -1.44 14.43
CA ALA A 217 2.76 -2.58 14.94
C ALA A 217 1.32 -2.23 15.31
N LEU A 218 0.94 -0.96 15.52
CA LEU A 218 -0.43 -0.53 15.82
C LEU A 218 -1.35 -0.41 14.59
N GLY A 219 -0.82 -0.56 13.38
CA GLY A 219 -1.63 -0.56 12.15
C GLY A 219 -2.42 -1.86 11.94
N THR A 220 -3.29 -1.85 10.92
CA THR A 220 -4.06 -3.02 10.48
C THR A 220 -3.13 -4.17 10.07
N ARG A 221 -3.39 -5.38 10.55
CA ARG A 221 -2.62 -6.60 10.24
C ARG A 221 -3.30 -7.46 9.19
N THR A 222 -4.62 -7.34 9.08
CA THR A 222 -5.43 -8.17 8.19
C THR A 222 -6.00 -7.33 7.06
N PRO A 223 -5.53 -7.50 5.81
CA PRO A 223 -6.14 -6.83 4.67
C PRO A 223 -7.59 -7.30 4.48
N PRO A 224 -8.55 -6.40 4.20
CA PRO A 224 -9.92 -6.79 3.91
C PRO A 224 -10.02 -7.57 2.60
N GLU A 225 -11.08 -8.37 2.43
CA GLU A 225 -11.27 -9.19 1.21
C GLU A 225 -11.29 -8.35 -0.09
N ALA A 226 -11.71 -7.09 -0.01
CA ALA A 226 -11.65 -6.16 -1.14
C ALA A 226 -10.22 -5.98 -1.68
N VAL A 227 -9.21 -5.94 -0.80
CA VAL A 227 -7.80 -5.86 -1.19
C VAL A 227 -7.38 -7.13 -1.94
N TRP A 228 -7.74 -8.31 -1.41
CA TRP A 228 -7.43 -9.58 -2.06
C TRP A 228 -8.13 -9.73 -3.42
N LYS A 229 -9.33 -9.18 -3.57
CA LYS A 229 -10.00 -9.13 -4.87
C LYS A 229 -9.21 -8.27 -5.87
N ILE A 230 -8.76 -7.08 -5.47
CA ILE A 230 -7.96 -6.18 -6.31
C ILE A 230 -6.64 -6.85 -6.72
N ASP A 231 -5.97 -7.50 -5.78
CA ASP A 231 -4.75 -8.27 -6.03
C ASP A 231 -4.96 -9.36 -7.10
N ARG A 232 -6.00 -10.18 -6.94
CA ARG A 232 -6.35 -11.21 -7.93
C ARG A 232 -6.68 -10.60 -9.29
N ASP A 233 -7.45 -9.52 -9.35
CA ASP A 233 -7.82 -8.85 -10.60
C ASP A 233 -6.59 -8.31 -11.34
N LEU A 234 -5.61 -7.74 -10.62
CA LEU A 234 -4.33 -7.29 -11.20
C LEU A 234 -3.47 -8.47 -11.66
N CYS A 235 -3.38 -9.51 -10.84
CA CYS A 235 -2.63 -10.73 -11.14
C CYS A 235 -3.15 -11.44 -12.39
N GLU A 236 -4.47 -11.48 -12.59
CA GLU A 236 -5.09 -12.04 -13.81
C GLU A 236 -4.76 -11.23 -15.06
N ILE A 237 -4.62 -9.91 -14.94
CA ILE A 237 -4.22 -9.05 -16.06
C ILE A 237 -2.75 -9.26 -16.39
N GLU A 238 -1.89 -9.29 -15.38
CA GLU A 238 -0.45 -9.56 -15.55
C GLU A 238 -0.21 -10.89 -16.29
N HIS A 239 -0.84 -11.97 -15.83
CA HIS A 239 -0.71 -13.30 -16.46
C HIS A 239 -1.42 -13.44 -17.82
N SER A 240 -2.12 -12.39 -18.30
CA SER A 240 -2.78 -12.44 -19.60
C SER A 240 -1.83 -12.21 -20.79
N PHE A 241 -0.58 -11.81 -20.53
CA PHE A 241 0.44 -11.61 -21.56
C PHE A 241 1.87 -11.84 -21.04
N ASP A 242 2.68 -12.56 -21.82
CA ASP A 242 4.11 -12.72 -21.53
C ASP A 242 4.89 -11.51 -22.08
N PHE A 243 5.08 -10.49 -21.25
CA PHE A 243 5.71 -9.23 -21.66
C PHE A 243 7.11 -9.44 -22.26
N LEU A 244 7.95 -10.23 -21.58
CA LEU A 244 9.34 -10.46 -21.99
C LEU A 244 9.40 -11.20 -23.33
N LEU A 245 8.56 -12.21 -23.51
CA LEU A 245 8.48 -12.96 -24.76
C LEU A 245 7.95 -12.09 -25.90
N LEU A 246 6.93 -11.26 -25.64
CA LEU A 246 6.33 -10.40 -26.65
C LEU A 246 7.24 -9.23 -27.05
N THR A 247 8.15 -8.80 -26.18
CA THR A 247 9.16 -7.77 -26.49
C THR A 247 10.48 -8.33 -27.02
N SER A 248 10.68 -9.64 -26.97
CA SER A 248 11.87 -10.30 -27.53
C SER A 248 11.72 -10.58 -29.04
N PRO A 249 12.71 -10.23 -29.88
CA PRO A 249 12.67 -10.52 -31.30
C PRO A 249 12.80 -12.03 -31.58
N VAL A 250 12.14 -12.50 -32.64
CA VAL A 250 12.13 -13.93 -33.04
C VAL A 250 13.19 -14.27 -34.09
N ASN A 251 13.79 -13.26 -34.73
CA ASN A 251 14.74 -13.42 -35.82
C ASN A 251 16.18 -13.03 -35.43
N GLY A 252 16.54 -13.10 -34.15
CA GLY A 252 17.86 -12.67 -33.64
C GLY A 252 19.05 -13.19 -34.46
N PRO A 253 19.17 -14.52 -34.72
CA PRO A 253 20.26 -15.08 -35.52
C PRO A 253 20.33 -14.53 -36.95
N ASP A 254 19.18 -14.44 -37.64
CA ASP A 254 19.11 -13.94 -39.01
C ASP A 254 19.41 -12.44 -39.08
N ALA A 255 18.91 -11.66 -38.12
CA ALA A 255 19.15 -10.23 -38.01
C ALA A 255 20.65 -9.94 -37.78
N TRP A 256 21.31 -10.74 -36.93
CA TRP A 256 22.74 -10.65 -36.69
C TRP A 256 23.57 -10.98 -37.94
N ALA A 257 23.24 -12.08 -38.64
CA ALA A 257 23.94 -12.48 -39.85
C ALA A 257 23.83 -11.41 -40.96
N ARG A 258 22.65 -10.78 -41.11
CA ARG A 258 22.44 -9.66 -42.04
C ARG A 258 23.24 -8.42 -41.65
N PHE A 259 23.24 -8.06 -40.37
CA PHE A 259 24.02 -6.94 -39.85
C PHE A 259 25.53 -7.09 -40.14
N GLN A 260 26.06 -8.31 -40.01
CA GLN A 260 27.43 -8.65 -40.39
C GLN A 260 27.66 -8.56 -41.90
N ALA A 261 26.75 -9.11 -42.71
CA ALA A 261 26.85 -9.10 -44.16
C ALA A 261 26.83 -7.67 -44.74
N ASP A 262 26.11 -6.75 -44.08
CA ASP A 262 26.02 -5.34 -44.43
C ASP A 262 27.19 -4.49 -43.86
N GLY A 263 28.24 -5.12 -43.34
CA GLY A 263 29.43 -4.41 -42.84
C GLY A 263 29.17 -3.54 -41.61
N PHE A 264 28.11 -3.83 -40.84
CA PHE A 264 27.71 -3.10 -39.64
C PHE A 264 27.22 -1.66 -39.89
N GLU A 265 26.84 -1.31 -41.13
CA GLU A 265 26.47 0.08 -41.49
C GLU A 265 24.97 0.39 -41.35
N LYS A 266 24.11 -0.62 -41.27
CA LYS A 266 22.65 -0.47 -41.21
C LYS A 266 22.06 -1.12 -39.96
N ASP A 267 21.05 -0.49 -39.38
CA ASP A 267 20.34 -1.06 -38.24
C ASP A 267 19.68 -2.40 -38.60
N PRO A 268 19.80 -3.45 -37.75
CA PRO A 268 19.17 -4.73 -38.00
C PRO A 268 17.64 -4.62 -37.92
N GLU A 269 16.94 -5.20 -38.89
CA GLU A 269 15.48 -5.31 -38.86
C GLU A 269 15.05 -6.45 -37.93
N LEU A 270 14.42 -6.09 -36.80
CA LEU A 270 13.92 -7.02 -35.80
C LEU A 270 12.44 -7.34 -36.04
N HIS A 271 12.12 -8.62 -36.05
CA HIS A 271 10.76 -9.12 -36.17
C HIS A 271 10.26 -9.60 -34.81
N TYR A 272 9.01 -9.27 -34.50
CA TYR A 272 8.37 -9.59 -33.23
C TYR A 272 7.18 -10.52 -33.43
N ARG A 273 6.77 -11.18 -32.34
CA ARG A 273 5.55 -12.00 -32.31
C ARG A 273 4.32 -11.11 -32.55
N LEU A 274 3.30 -11.69 -33.16
CA LEU A 274 1.97 -11.09 -33.19
C LEU A 274 1.44 -11.00 -31.77
N LEU A 275 0.77 -9.89 -31.45
CA LEU A 275 0.12 -9.74 -30.15
C LEU A 275 -1.12 -10.63 -30.09
N PRO A 276 -1.21 -11.57 -29.12
CA PRO A 276 -2.41 -12.36 -28.91
C PRO A 276 -3.49 -11.58 -28.14
N ILE A 277 -3.19 -10.35 -27.74
CA ILE A 277 -4.01 -9.48 -26.91
C ILE A 277 -4.24 -8.13 -27.60
N ASP A 278 -5.31 -7.45 -27.19
CA ASP A 278 -5.54 -6.04 -27.48
C ASP A 278 -5.13 -5.20 -26.25
N PRO A 279 -4.02 -4.44 -26.32
CA PRO A 279 -3.56 -3.62 -25.21
C PRO A 279 -4.59 -2.58 -24.74
N ASP A 280 -5.41 -2.03 -25.63
CA ASP A 280 -6.37 -0.99 -25.26
C ASP A 280 -7.56 -1.58 -24.47
N LEU A 281 -8.00 -2.78 -24.84
CA LEU A 281 -9.01 -3.53 -24.07
C LEU A 281 -8.49 -3.95 -22.70
N LEU A 282 -7.23 -4.40 -22.61
CA LEU A 282 -6.61 -4.73 -21.32
C LEU A 282 -6.43 -3.51 -20.43
N LYS A 283 -6.01 -2.36 -20.99
CA LYS A 283 -5.96 -1.09 -20.24
C LYS A 283 -7.33 -0.71 -19.70
N ARG A 284 -8.40 -0.85 -20.49
CA ARG A 284 -9.76 -0.59 -20.00
C ARG A 284 -10.14 -1.49 -18.82
N ARG A 285 -9.79 -2.78 -18.89
CA ARG A 285 -9.99 -3.72 -17.77
C ARG A 285 -9.15 -3.30 -16.55
N LEU A 286 -7.88 -2.97 -16.76
CA LEU A 286 -6.94 -2.53 -15.72
C LEU A 286 -7.43 -1.30 -14.96
N TYR A 287 -7.94 -0.29 -15.67
CA TYR A 287 -8.47 0.94 -15.06
C TYR A 287 -9.90 0.81 -14.53
N SER A 288 -10.57 -0.33 -14.72
CA SER A 288 -11.83 -0.64 -14.05
C SER A 288 -11.66 -1.23 -12.65
N ILE A 289 -10.42 -1.54 -12.25
CA ILE A 289 -10.10 -2.02 -10.90
C ILE A 289 -10.13 -0.82 -9.94
N GLU A 290 -11.01 -0.88 -8.94
CA GLU A 290 -11.31 0.19 -7.99
C GLU A 290 -10.25 0.30 -6.87
N ILE A 291 -8.98 0.54 -7.22
CA ILE A 291 -7.88 0.68 -6.24
C ILE A 291 -8.14 1.81 -5.25
N GLU A 292 -8.89 2.84 -5.65
CA GLU A 292 -9.23 4.00 -4.82
C GLU A 292 -10.10 3.70 -3.61
N THR A 293 -10.71 2.51 -3.53
CA THR A 293 -11.51 2.05 -2.39
C THR A 293 -10.66 1.42 -1.29
N ILE A 294 -9.36 1.24 -1.50
CA ILE A 294 -8.44 0.75 -0.47
C ILE A 294 -8.21 1.87 0.55
N ASP A 295 -8.51 1.59 1.82
CA ASP A 295 -8.29 2.55 2.91
C ASP A 295 -6.83 2.61 3.34
N ASP A 296 -6.13 1.46 3.42
CA ASP A 296 -4.70 1.43 3.78
C ASP A 296 -3.85 2.14 2.70
N PRO A 297 -3.19 3.26 3.02
CA PRO A 297 -2.48 4.03 2.01
C PRO A 297 -1.25 3.32 1.44
N ALA A 298 -0.56 2.48 2.23
CA ALA A 298 0.62 1.78 1.75
C ALA A 298 0.26 0.69 0.75
N LEU A 299 -0.85 -0.02 1.00
CA LEU A 299 -1.42 -0.96 0.03
C LEU A 299 -1.91 -0.23 -1.22
N ALA A 300 -2.65 0.88 -1.06
CA ALA A 300 -3.12 1.68 -2.20
C ALA A 300 -1.97 2.13 -3.11
N ASP A 301 -0.87 2.65 -2.53
CA ASP A 301 0.32 3.06 -3.29
C ASP A 301 0.96 1.87 -4.02
N LEU A 302 1.12 0.72 -3.35
CA LEU A 302 1.66 -0.51 -3.96
C LEU A 302 0.84 -0.98 -5.18
N PHE A 303 -0.49 -0.98 -5.06
CA PHE A 303 -1.37 -1.37 -6.16
C PHE A 303 -1.41 -0.32 -7.28
N GLU A 304 -1.33 0.97 -6.95
CA GLU A 304 -1.21 2.03 -7.97
C GLU A 304 0.10 1.91 -8.76
N ASP A 305 1.21 1.62 -8.09
CA ASP A 305 2.50 1.35 -8.73
C ASP A 305 2.41 0.13 -9.64
N LYS A 306 1.81 -0.98 -9.17
CA LYS A 306 1.60 -2.18 -9.99
C LYS A 306 0.72 -1.90 -11.21
N ARG A 307 -0.36 -1.13 -11.04
CA ARG A 307 -1.21 -0.70 -12.16
C ARG A 307 -0.42 0.13 -13.18
N GLN A 308 0.44 1.05 -12.72
CA GLN A 308 1.24 1.87 -13.60
C GLN A 308 2.32 1.07 -14.33
N GLU A 309 2.91 0.06 -13.68
CA GLU A 309 3.79 -0.91 -14.33
C GLU A 309 3.07 -1.61 -15.49
N LEU A 310 1.91 -2.22 -15.23
CA LEU A 310 1.15 -2.96 -16.25
C LEU A 310 0.69 -2.05 -17.41
N ASP A 311 0.21 -0.84 -17.12
CA ASP A 311 -0.12 0.16 -18.15
C ASP A 311 1.09 0.51 -19.03
N THR A 312 2.26 0.66 -18.42
CA THR A 312 3.50 0.99 -19.14
C THR A 312 3.95 -0.19 -19.99
N GLN A 313 3.91 -1.42 -19.48
CA GLN A 313 4.19 -2.63 -20.26
C GLN A 313 3.26 -2.76 -21.48
N MET A 314 1.95 -2.55 -21.31
CA MET A 314 0.99 -2.56 -22.43
C MET A 314 1.28 -1.45 -23.45
N THR A 315 1.75 -0.28 -23.01
CA THR A 315 2.21 0.79 -23.89
C THR A 315 3.42 0.35 -24.69
N MET A 316 4.44 -0.21 -24.03
CA MET A 316 5.65 -0.74 -24.67
C MET A 316 5.33 -1.82 -25.71
N LEU A 317 4.32 -2.67 -25.45
CA LEU A 317 3.86 -3.65 -26.43
C LEU A 317 3.34 -3.02 -27.72
N ARG A 318 2.69 -1.84 -27.66
CA ARG A 318 2.26 -1.10 -28.86
C ARG A 318 3.42 -0.43 -29.57
N GLU A 319 4.46 -0.07 -28.83
CA GLU A 319 5.61 0.70 -29.32
C GLU A 319 6.77 -0.17 -29.82
N ARG A 320 6.64 -1.50 -29.82
CA ARG A 320 7.72 -2.41 -30.29
C ARG A 320 8.20 -2.03 -31.69
N GLY A 321 9.52 -1.95 -31.84
CA GLY A 321 10.15 -1.54 -33.10
C GLY A 321 10.13 -0.04 -33.37
N ALA A 322 9.47 0.78 -32.54
CA ALA A 322 9.49 2.23 -32.64
C ALA A 322 10.50 2.85 -31.65
N PRO A 323 11.08 4.04 -31.96
CA PRO A 323 11.93 4.76 -31.03
C PRO A 323 11.25 5.09 -29.68
N SER A 324 9.91 5.19 -29.66
CA SER A 324 9.15 5.49 -28.45
C SER A 324 9.28 4.42 -27.36
N PHE A 325 9.52 3.16 -27.74
CA PHE A 325 9.74 2.05 -26.81
C PHE A 325 10.83 2.37 -25.78
N ARG A 326 11.91 3.03 -26.21
CA ARG A 326 13.02 3.41 -25.33
C ARG A 326 12.56 4.35 -24.22
N TYR A 327 11.73 5.35 -24.54
CA TYR A 327 11.25 6.30 -23.54
C TYR A 327 10.31 5.63 -22.53
N SER A 328 9.44 4.73 -23.00
CA SER A 328 8.57 3.94 -22.13
C SER A 328 9.37 2.95 -21.26
N SER A 329 10.42 2.33 -21.81
CA SER A 329 11.36 1.50 -21.05
C SER A 329 12.07 2.29 -19.95
N HIS A 330 12.55 3.49 -20.27
CA HIS A 330 13.20 4.38 -19.29
C HIS A 330 12.23 4.82 -18.20
N ARG A 331 10.95 5.05 -18.54
CA ARG A 331 9.92 5.36 -17.55
C ARG A 331 9.69 4.18 -16.59
N LEU A 332 9.76 2.95 -17.06
CA LEU A 332 9.49 1.76 -16.26
C LEU A 332 10.69 1.30 -15.42
N TYR A 333 11.88 1.24 -16.04
CA TYR A 333 13.08 0.66 -15.43
C TYR A 333 14.12 1.69 -15.00
N GLY A 334 13.88 2.97 -15.27
CA GLY A 334 14.85 4.04 -15.07
C GLY A 334 15.87 4.14 -16.20
N GLU A 335 16.67 5.19 -16.13
CA GLU A 335 17.83 5.37 -17.01
C GLU A 335 19.09 4.78 -16.36
N VAL A 336 20.14 4.59 -17.15
CA VAL A 336 21.45 4.22 -16.63
C VAL A 336 22.00 5.41 -15.83
N ASP A 337 22.15 5.26 -14.52
CA ASP A 337 22.69 6.31 -13.68
C ASP A 337 24.18 6.56 -13.94
N ASP A 338 24.64 7.78 -13.65
CA ASP A 338 26.02 8.21 -13.93
C ASP A 338 27.06 7.36 -13.20
N ARG A 339 26.72 6.85 -12.01
CA ARG A 339 27.63 6.03 -11.19
C ARG A 339 27.81 4.66 -11.82
N LEU A 340 26.72 3.99 -12.20
CA LEU A 340 26.73 2.72 -12.92
C LEU A 340 27.51 2.84 -14.22
N ARG A 341 27.32 3.94 -14.95
CA ARG A 341 28.08 4.22 -16.18
C ARG A 341 29.58 4.39 -15.92
N SER A 342 29.97 5.14 -14.88
CA SER A 342 31.39 5.29 -14.50
C SER A 342 32.02 3.94 -14.18
N THR A 343 31.36 3.16 -13.31
CA THR A 343 31.84 1.83 -12.92
C THR A 343 31.97 0.89 -14.13
N ALA A 344 31.00 0.89 -15.04
CA ALA A 344 31.07 0.09 -16.26
C ALA A 344 32.28 0.48 -17.14
N ASN A 345 32.55 1.77 -17.32
CA ASN A 345 33.70 2.25 -18.11
C ASN A 345 35.05 1.96 -17.43
N GLU A 346 35.12 2.06 -16.11
CA GLU A 346 36.30 1.69 -15.32
C GLU A 346 36.59 0.20 -15.49
N LEU A 347 35.57 -0.67 -15.37
CA LEU A 347 35.71 -2.11 -15.59
C LEU A 347 36.16 -2.43 -17.02
N LEU A 348 35.56 -1.78 -18.03
CA LEU A 348 35.96 -1.94 -19.44
C LEU A 348 37.41 -1.49 -19.69
N SER A 349 37.91 -0.53 -18.92
CA SER A 349 39.29 -0.04 -19.02
C SER A 349 40.29 -0.92 -18.26
N ALA A 350 39.86 -1.57 -17.18
CA ALA A 350 40.71 -2.34 -16.28
C ALA A 350 40.78 -3.83 -16.64
N VAL A 351 39.72 -4.39 -17.23
CA VAL A 351 39.62 -5.82 -17.57
C VAL A 351 40.13 -6.02 -18.99
N GLU A 352 41.21 -6.80 -19.14
CA GLU A 352 41.63 -7.25 -20.46
C GLU A 352 40.51 -8.06 -21.12
N PRO A 353 40.25 -7.87 -22.43
CA PRO A 353 39.24 -8.64 -23.12
C PRO A 353 39.53 -10.14 -22.94
N PRO A 354 38.51 -10.94 -22.55
CA PRO A 354 38.72 -12.35 -22.29
C PRO A 354 39.30 -13.03 -23.53
N ARG A 355 40.32 -13.88 -23.32
CA ARG A 355 40.83 -14.74 -24.38
C ARG A 355 39.68 -15.59 -24.92
N ALA A 356 39.65 -15.77 -26.24
CA ALA A 356 38.66 -16.64 -26.88
C ALA A 356 38.61 -18.00 -26.16
N TRP A 357 37.42 -18.44 -25.78
CA TRP A 357 37.22 -19.71 -25.09
C TRP A 357 37.75 -20.86 -25.96
N GLN A 358 38.68 -21.65 -25.40
CA GLN A 358 39.29 -22.79 -26.09
C GLN A 358 38.74 -24.14 -25.63
N GLY A 359 37.80 -24.15 -24.67
CA GLY A 359 37.17 -25.36 -24.17
C GLY A 359 36.02 -25.86 -25.05
N GLU A 360 35.34 -26.89 -24.57
CA GLU A 360 34.15 -27.40 -25.23
C GLU A 360 32.96 -26.44 -25.05
N TRP A 361 31.98 -26.59 -25.94
CA TRP A 361 30.74 -25.82 -25.90
C TRP A 361 29.60 -26.78 -25.62
N VAL A 362 28.72 -26.39 -24.69
CA VAL A 362 27.47 -27.09 -24.42
C VAL A 362 26.37 -26.45 -25.27
N ASP A 363 25.65 -27.29 -26.01
CA ASP A 363 24.50 -26.86 -26.82
C ASP A 363 23.22 -26.74 -25.99
N ALA A 364 22.13 -26.30 -26.62
CA ALA A 364 20.84 -26.13 -25.96
C ALA A 364 20.33 -27.41 -25.25
N GLU A 365 20.56 -28.59 -25.84
CA GLU A 365 20.14 -29.88 -25.26
C GLU A 365 20.98 -30.25 -24.03
N GLY A 366 22.30 -30.07 -24.12
CA GLY A 366 23.18 -30.26 -22.98
C GLY A 366 22.87 -29.31 -21.83
N PHE A 367 22.57 -28.04 -22.14
CA PHE A 367 22.16 -27.05 -21.15
C PHE A 367 20.79 -27.39 -20.54
N LEU A 368 19.82 -27.80 -21.35
CA LEU A 368 18.51 -28.28 -20.88
C LEU A 368 18.67 -29.44 -19.89
N ALA A 369 19.52 -30.42 -20.19
CA ALA A 369 19.78 -31.54 -19.31
C ALA A 369 20.40 -31.11 -17.99
N ALA A 370 21.32 -30.15 -18.00
CA ALA A 370 21.92 -29.58 -16.79
C ALA A 370 20.89 -28.81 -15.96
N ALA A 371 20.14 -27.90 -16.58
CA ALA A 371 19.10 -27.11 -15.93
C ALA A 371 17.99 -27.98 -15.31
N ARG A 372 17.61 -29.08 -15.98
CA ARG A 372 16.64 -30.05 -15.42
C ARG A 372 17.16 -30.74 -14.17
N ARG A 373 18.42 -31.19 -14.16
CA ARG A 373 19.02 -31.79 -12.95
C ARG A 373 19.00 -30.82 -11.78
N GLU A 374 19.33 -29.56 -12.03
CA GLU A 374 19.31 -28.51 -11.00
C GLU A 374 17.88 -28.26 -10.50
N LEU A 375 16.90 -28.17 -11.41
CA LEU A 375 15.49 -27.98 -11.05
C LEU A 375 14.93 -29.16 -10.24
N ASP A 376 15.30 -30.39 -10.62
CA ASP A 376 14.89 -31.60 -9.90
C ASP A 376 15.51 -31.64 -8.50
N HIS A 377 16.76 -31.21 -8.34
CA HIS A 377 17.38 -31.05 -7.02
C HIS A 377 16.62 -30.04 -6.13
N TYR A 378 16.16 -28.91 -6.69
CA TYR A 378 15.33 -27.98 -5.93
C TYR A 378 13.97 -28.58 -5.56
N ARG A 379 13.37 -29.39 -6.43
CA ARG A 379 12.10 -30.09 -6.16
C ARG A 379 12.21 -31.10 -5.03
N GLU A 380 13.36 -31.75 -4.85
CA GLU A 380 13.61 -32.63 -3.70
C GLU A 380 13.47 -31.90 -2.35
N HIS A 381 13.70 -30.59 -2.32
CA HIS A 381 13.61 -29.76 -1.13
C HIS A 381 12.27 -29.03 -1.00
N TYR A 382 11.54 -28.85 -2.09
CA TYR A 382 10.25 -28.17 -2.11
C TYR A 382 9.35 -28.63 -3.27
N ASP A 383 8.30 -29.38 -2.95
CA ASP A 383 7.32 -29.91 -3.90
C ASP A 383 6.47 -28.83 -4.59
N GLY A 384 6.54 -27.57 -4.15
CA GLY A 384 5.77 -26.45 -4.72
C GLY A 384 6.34 -25.89 -6.03
N ILE A 385 7.50 -26.36 -6.49
CA ILE A 385 8.17 -25.84 -7.70
C ILE A 385 7.53 -26.41 -8.97
N ARG A 386 6.71 -25.59 -9.64
CA ARG A 386 5.96 -25.95 -10.86
C ARG A 386 6.60 -25.48 -12.17
N ASN A 387 7.74 -24.82 -12.08
CA ASN A 387 8.45 -24.19 -13.19
C ASN A 387 8.82 -25.20 -14.29
N THR A 388 8.77 -24.77 -15.56
CA THR A 388 9.14 -25.60 -16.71
C THR A 388 10.43 -25.12 -17.36
N ILE A 389 11.12 -26.05 -18.03
CA ILE A 389 12.30 -25.76 -18.85
C ILE A 389 12.08 -26.35 -20.24
N GLU A 390 12.13 -25.49 -21.27
CA GLU A 390 11.89 -25.88 -22.66
C GLU A 390 12.88 -25.25 -23.63
N ILE A 391 13.15 -25.94 -24.75
CA ILE A 391 13.91 -25.41 -25.88
C ILE A 391 12.93 -24.78 -26.89
N ARG A 392 13.24 -23.57 -27.33
CA ARG A 392 12.43 -22.76 -28.24
C ARG A 392 13.25 -22.24 -29.41
N ARG A 393 12.64 -22.21 -30.60
CA ARG A 393 13.27 -21.65 -31.82
C ARG A 393 13.09 -20.14 -31.95
N ASP A 394 12.07 -19.61 -31.30
CA ASP A 394 11.67 -18.21 -31.36
C ASP A 394 12.30 -17.38 -30.22
N VAL A 395 13.12 -18.00 -29.36
CA VAL A 395 13.88 -17.34 -28.29
C VAL A 395 15.35 -17.27 -28.66
N THR A 396 15.97 -16.11 -28.44
CA THR A 396 17.42 -15.93 -28.59
C THR A 396 18.09 -16.04 -27.22
N GLY A 397 19.11 -16.89 -27.10
CA GLY A 397 19.86 -17.05 -25.85
C GLY A 397 19.05 -17.76 -24.75
N LEU A 398 18.98 -17.16 -23.57
CA LEU A 398 18.23 -17.66 -22.42
C LEU A 398 17.19 -16.60 -22.03
N LEU A 399 15.96 -17.03 -21.78
CA LEU A 399 14.88 -16.17 -21.30
C LEU A 399 14.19 -16.84 -20.12
N VAL A 400 13.94 -16.09 -19.06
CA VAL A 400 13.11 -16.54 -17.94
C VAL A 400 11.88 -15.66 -17.90
N SER A 401 10.70 -16.26 -18.03
CA SER A 401 9.42 -15.56 -17.94
C SER A 401 8.45 -16.34 -17.07
N GLU A 402 7.82 -15.66 -16.11
CA GLU A 402 6.91 -16.27 -15.11
C GLU A 402 7.54 -17.49 -14.41
N GLY A 403 8.85 -17.42 -14.17
CA GLY A 403 9.63 -18.49 -13.58
C GLY A 403 9.94 -19.68 -14.50
N ASN A 404 9.48 -19.68 -15.75
CA ASN A 404 9.79 -20.72 -16.73
C ASN A 404 11.05 -20.37 -17.52
N LEU A 405 11.96 -21.32 -17.67
CA LEU A 405 13.21 -21.14 -18.43
C LEU A 405 13.02 -21.59 -19.88
N MET A 406 13.24 -20.66 -20.80
CA MET A 406 13.18 -20.87 -22.23
C MET A 406 14.61 -20.79 -22.81
N ILE A 407 15.03 -21.86 -23.46
CA ILE A 407 16.37 -22.02 -24.02
C ILE A 407 16.28 -21.86 -25.53
N GLY A 408 16.99 -20.88 -26.09
CA GLY A 408 17.09 -20.71 -27.54
C GLY A 408 17.75 -21.91 -28.19
N LYS A 409 17.18 -22.43 -29.27
CA LYS A 409 17.69 -23.62 -29.98
C LYS A 409 19.16 -23.50 -30.40
N GLU A 410 19.58 -22.29 -30.79
CA GLU A 410 20.94 -21.99 -31.23
C GLU A 410 21.88 -21.63 -30.06
N LEU A 411 21.45 -21.80 -28.80
CA LEU A 411 22.26 -21.51 -27.63
C LEU A 411 23.53 -22.37 -27.63
N ARG A 412 24.66 -21.70 -27.38
CA ARG A 412 25.94 -22.33 -27.06
C ARG A 412 26.54 -21.62 -25.87
N VAL A 413 26.86 -22.36 -24.82
CA VAL A 413 27.54 -21.83 -23.63
C VAL A 413 28.87 -22.54 -23.42
N PRO A 414 29.90 -21.86 -22.89
CA PRO A 414 31.13 -22.51 -22.43
C PRO A 414 30.79 -23.64 -21.45
N SER A 415 31.44 -24.81 -21.61
CA SER A 415 31.25 -25.99 -20.74
C SER A 415 31.71 -25.76 -19.31
#